data_AF-A0A397U4I5-F1
#
_entry.id   AF-A0A397U4I5-F1
#
_cell.length_a   1.000
_cell.length_b   1.000
_cell.length_c   1.000
_cell.angle_alpha   90.00
_cell.angle_beta   90.00
_cell.angle_gamma   90.00
#
_symmetry.space_group_name_H-M   'P 1'
#
loop_
_entity.id
_entity.type
_entity.pdbx_description
1 polymer ?
#
loop_
_entity_poly.entity_id
_entity_poly.type
_entity_poly.pdbx_seq_one_letter_code
_entity_poly.pdbx_strand_id
1 'polypeptide(L)'
;MVIKLFEKLSNNYIELFEKGEDYNVVINVGESPNVKEFKAYSGILKYRSRYFQNELTKAINNTNITDELLFEELTTVIETHLIESNAHWLRIHFSHIYKTSFENKNLKKLQKWCNDIVAKYPNLIFDSENFVFLKEDALISLIQRDDLQK
;
A
#
# COMPACT_ATOMS: atom_id res chain seq x y z
N MET A 1 -5.81 6.79 -17.89
CA MET A 1 -4.78 7.44 -17.06
C MET A 1 -4.07 6.44 -16.14
N VAL A 2 -4.80 5.56 -15.46
CA VAL A 2 -4.26 4.51 -14.57
C VAL A 2 -3.40 3.45 -15.29
N ILE A 3 -3.73 3.05 -16.53
CA ILE A 3 -2.96 2.04 -17.29
C ILE A 3 -1.53 2.51 -17.58
N LYS A 4 -1.34 3.76 -18.01
CA LYS A 4 -0.01 4.34 -18.28
C LYS A 4 0.85 4.42 -17.01
N LEU A 5 0.22 4.58 -15.85
CA LEU A 5 0.91 4.59 -14.56
C LEU A 5 1.43 3.19 -14.22
N PHE A 6 0.59 2.16 -14.35
CA PHE A 6 1.02 0.78 -14.13
C PHE A 6 2.11 0.34 -15.09
N GLU A 7 2.04 0.73 -16.36
CA GLU A 7 3.12 0.49 -17.33
C GLU A 7 4.43 1.16 -16.88
N LYS A 8 4.38 2.44 -16.48
CA LYS A 8 5.59 3.17 -16.07
C LYS A 8 6.22 2.56 -14.81
N LEU A 9 5.41 2.26 -13.79
CA LEU A 9 5.89 1.63 -12.56
C LEU A 9 6.43 0.22 -12.82
N SER A 10 5.77 -0.56 -13.68
CA SER A 10 6.23 -1.89 -14.09
C SER A 10 7.59 -1.80 -14.79
N ASN A 11 7.78 -0.82 -15.68
CA ASN A 11 9.04 -0.64 -16.38
C ASN A 11 10.17 -0.21 -15.43
N ASN A 12 9.91 0.71 -14.50
CA ASN A 12 10.92 1.09 -13.50
C ASN A 12 11.29 -0.08 -12.58
N TYR A 13 10.33 -0.95 -12.26
CA TYR A 13 10.61 -2.17 -11.51
C TYR A 13 11.51 -3.15 -12.30
N ILE A 14 11.26 -3.32 -13.60
CA ILE A 14 12.10 -4.14 -14.49
C ILE A 14 13.52 -3.55 -14.57
N GLU A 15 13.66 -2.24 -14.72
CA GLU A 15 14.97 -1.57 -14.74
C GLU A 15 15.77 -1.78 -13.44
N LEU A 16 15.11 -1.71 -12.27
CA LEU A 16 15.75 -2.02 -10.98
C LEU A 16 16.22 -3.48 -10.92
N PHE A 17 15.38 -4.41 -11.40
CA PHE A 17 15.71 -5.83 -11.45
C PHE A 17 16.93 -6.10 -12.36
N GLU A 18 16.96 -5.49 -13.55
CA GLU A 18 18.06 -5.64 -14.51
C GLU A 18 19.37 -5.05 -13.98
N LYS A 19 19.31 -3.94 -13.23
CA LYS A 19 20.49 -3.37 -12.57
C LYS A 19 20.96 -4.17 -11.36
N GLY A 20 20.09 -5.03 -10.80
CA GLY A 20 20.38 -5.81 -9.60
C GLY A 20 20.55 -4.92 -8.36
N GLU A 21 19.84 -3.79 -8.31
CA GLU A 21 19.80 -2.83 -7.21
C GLU A 21 18.61 -3.15 -6.27
N ASP A 22 18.76 -2.84 -4.97
CA ASP A 22 17.72 -2.96 -3.93
C ASP A 22 17.06 -4.34 -3.75
N TYR A 23 17.68 -5.41 -4.24
CA TYR A 23 17.22 -6.77 -3.97
C TYR A 23 17.39 -7.12 -2.49
N ASN A 24 16.43 -7.85 -1.94
CA ASN A 24 16.42 -8.26 -0.54
C ASN A 24 16.36 -9.78 -0.35
N VAL A 25 16.43 -10.55 -1.45
CA VAL A 25 16.50 -12.02 -1.44
C VAL A 25 17.57 -12.49 -2.43
N VAL A 26 18.39 -13.46 -2.01
CA VAL A 26 19.30 -14.21 -2.88
C VAL A 26 18.87 -15.69 -2.86
N ILE A 27 18.64 -16.27 -4.03
CA ILE A 27 18.29 -17.68 -4.22
C ILE A 27 19.52 -18.40 -4.76
N ASN A 28 20.02 -19.36 -4.00
CA ASN A 28 21.15 -20.20 -4.40
C ASN A 28 20.63 -21.50 -5.00
N VAL A 29 21.08 -21.84 -6.20
CA VAL A 29 20.65 -23.04 -6.94
C VAL A 29 21.85 -23.87 -7.33
N GLY A 30 21.76 -25.18 -7.09
CA GLY A 30 22.83 -26.14 -7.34
C GLY A 30 23.57 -26.54 -6.07
N GLU A 31 24.58 -27.37 -6.24
CA GLU A 31 25.39 -27.91 -5.16
C GLU A 31 26.86 -27.54 -5.38
N SER A 32 27.61 -27.44 -4.27
CA SER A 32 29.04 -27.11 -4.32
C SER A 32 29.80 -28.07 -5.24
N PRO A 33 30.67 -27.57 -6.14
CA PRO A 33 31.13 -26.18 -6.29
C PRO A 33 30.30 -25.32 -7.26
N ASN A 34 29.25 -25.88 -7.88
CA ASN A 34 28.52 -25.27 -8.99
C ASN A 34 27.24 -24.55 -8.54
N VAL A 35 27.34 -23.73 -7.50
CA VAL A 35 26.21 -22.92 -7.01
C VAL A 35 26.05 -21.68 -7.89
N LYS A 36 24.80 -21.39 -8.30
CA LYS A 36 24.41 -20.16 -8.99
C LYS A 36 23.52 -19.31 -8.08
N GLU A 37 23.78 -18.02 -8.07
CA GLU A 37 23.00 -17.05 -7.29
C GLU A 37 22.01 -16.30 -8.17
N PHE A 38 20.79 -16.11 -7.67
CA PHE A 38 19.74 -15.33 -8.30
C PHE A 38 19.23 -14.27 -7.33
N LYS A 39 19.34 -13.00 -7.71
CA LYS A 39 18.82 -11.87 -6.93
C LYS A 39 17.33 -11.69 -7.20
N ALA A 40 16.56 -11.46 -6.15
CA ALA A 40 15.11 -11.35 -6.24
C ALA A 40 14.55 -10.41 -5.16
N TYR A 41 13.28 -10.06 -5.33
CA TYR A 41 12.54 -9.21 -4.39
C TYR A 41 11.48 -10.02 -3.65
N SER A 42 11.50 -9.95 -2.32
CA SER A 42 10.61 -10.68 -1.44
C SER A 42 9.13 -10.39 -1.73
N GLY A 43 8.78 -9.13 -2.01
CA GLY A 43 7.41 -8.72 -2.34
C GLY A 43 6.85 -9.48 -3.55
N ILE A 44 7.62 -9.60 -4.64
CA ILE A 44 7.21 -10.36 -5.83
C ILE A 44 7.10 -11.84 -5.51
N LEU A 45 8.10 -12.43 -4.84
CA LEU A 45 8.12 -13.86 -4.54
C LEU A 45 6.92 -14.27 -3.67
N LYS A 46 6.63 -13.49 -2.62
CA LYS A 46 5.46 -13.69 -1.73
C LYS A 46 4.15 -13.58 -2.50
N TYR A 47 4.03 -12.60 -3.39
CA TYR A 47 2.81 -12.42 -4.19
C TYR A 47 2.60 -13.55 -5.21
N ARG A 48 3.68 -14.01 -5.85
CA ARG A 48 3.62 -15.01 -6.94
C ARG A 48 3.51 -16.45 -6.45
N SER A 49 3.91 -16.75 -5.21
CA SER A 49 3.98 -18.13 -4.71
C SER A 49 3.67 -18.22 -3.22
N ARG A 50 2.65 -19.01 -2.88
CA ARG A 50 2.33 -19.35 -1.48
C ARG A 50 3.49 -20.05 -0.77
N TYR A 51 4.30 -20.82 -1.49
CA TYR A 51 5.48 -21.46 -0.91
C TYR A 51 6.47 -20.39 -0.43
N PHE A 52 6.87 -19.47 -1.31
CA PHE A 52 7.78 -18.38 -0.94
C PHE A 52 7.16 -17.44 0.08
N GLN A 53 5.84 -17.21 0.02
CA GLN A 53 5.12 -16.49 1.06
C GLN A 53 5.36 -17.12 2.43
N ASN A 54 5.09 -18.42 2.56
CA ASN A 54 5.22 -19.13 3.83
C ASN A 54 6.68 -19.21 4.29
N GLU A 55 7.61 -19.58 3.41
CA GLU A 55 9.03 -19.74 3.77
C GLU A 55 9.70 -18.42 4.12
N LEU A 56 9.47 -17.36 3.35
CA LEU A 56 10.02 -16.03 3.68
C LEU A 56 9.38 -15.49 4.97
N THR A 57 8.08 -15.68 5.18
CA THR A 57 7.42 -15.27 6.44
C THR A 57 7.98 -16.01 7.65
N LYS A 58 8.25 -17.33 7.54
CA LYS A 58 8.90 -18.10 8.60
C LYS A 58 10.33 -17.62 8.88
N ALA A 59 11.12 -17.38 7.83
CA ALA A 59 12.48 -16.89 7.96
C ALA A 59 12.52 -15.53 8.67
N ILE A 60 11.55 -14.67 8.38
CA ILE A 60 11.48 -13.29 8.88
C ILE A 60 10.90 -13.20 10.29
N ASN A 61 10.02 -14.12 10.69
CA ASN A 61 9.57 -14.22 12.09
C ASN A 61 10.73 -14.54 13.07
N ASN A 62 11.89 -14.95 12.57
CA ASN A 62 13.11 -15.10 13.36
C ASN A 62 13.98 -13.82 13.39
N THR A 63 13.66 -12.79 12.60
CA THR A 63 14.40 -11.51 12.47
C THR A 63 13.43 -10.33 12.31
N ASN A 64 12.97 -9.78 13.43
CA ASN A 64 11.82 -8.86 13.58
C ASN A 64 11.90 -7.45 12.92
N ILE A 65 12.78 -7.14 11.96
CA ILE A 65 13.03 -5.72 11.60
C ILE A 65 12.91 -5.35 10.11
N THR A 66 12.94 -6.27 9.14
CA THR A 66 13.19 -5.86 7.74
C THR A 66 11.96 -5.81 6.82
N ASP A 67 10.87 -6.50 7.11
CA ASP A 67 9.68 -6.54 6.23
C ASP A 67 8.68 -5.41 6.49
N GLU A 68 8.46 -5.08 7.77
CA GLU A 68 7.50 -4.03 8.15
C GLU A 68 7.96 -2.68 7.61
N LEU A 69 9.28 -2.41 7.69
CA LEU A 69 9.90 -1.19 7.18
C LEU A 69 9.77 -1.07 5.64
N LEU A 70 10.11 -2.13 4.90
CA LEU A 70 10.01 -2.12 3.43
C LEU A 70 8.56 -2.00 2.94
N PHE A 71 7.63 -2.67 3.63
CA PHE A 71 6.21 -2.59 3.29
C PHE A 71 5.62 -1.21 3.61
N GLU A 72 6.03 -0.60 4.73
CA GLU A 72 5.64 0.75 5.11
C GLU A 72 6.18 1.81 4.13
N GLU A 73 7.45 1.70 3.72
CA GLU A 73 8.06 2.59 2.71
C GLU A 73 7.34 2.51 1.36
N LEU A 74 7.10 1.29 0.86
CA LEU A 74 6.39 1.09 -0.40
C LEU A 74 4.94 1.60 -0.33
N THR A 75 4.23 1.31 0.78
CA THR A 75 2.87 1.80 1.01
C THR A 75 2.87 3.33 1.01
N THR A 76 3.83 3.94 1.70
CA THR A 76 4.00 5.39 1.78
C THR A 76 4.21 6.04 0.41
N VAL A 77 5.05 5.46 -0.46
CA VAL A 77 5.30 5.95 -1.82
C VAL A 77 4.05 5.85 -2.67
N ILE A 78 3.35 4.71 -2.64
CA ILE A 78 2.12 4.48 -3.40
C ILE A 78 1.01 5.45 -2.97
N GLU A 79 0.79 5.61 -1.67
CA GLU A 79 -0.22 6.52 -1.14
C GLU A 79 0.07 7.97 -1.53
N THR A 80 1.31 8.41 -1.37
CA THR A 80 1.73 9.78 -1.74
C THR A 80 1.48 10.05 -3.22
N HIS A 81 1.94 9.15 -4.08
CA HIS A 81 1.76 9.29 -5.52
C HIS A 81 0.29 9.25 -5.95
N LEU A 82 -0.51 8.36 -5.35
CA LEU A 82 -1.95 8.24 -5.59
C LEU A 82 -2.65 9.56 -5.26
N ILE A 83 -2.37 10.11 -4.08
CA ILE A 83 -2.95 11.38 -3.60
C ILE A 83 -2.55 12.52 -4.51
N GLU A 84 -1.26 12.71 -4.78
CA GLU A 84 -0.76 13.84 -5.57
C GLU A 84 -1.26 13.80 -7.03
N SER A 85 -1.24 12.62 -7.65
CA SER A 85 -1.54 12.48 -9.08
C SER A 85 -3.02 12.32 -9.37
N ASN A 86 -3.82 11.84 -8.42
CA ASN A 86 -5.23 11.49 -8.64
C ASN A 86 -6.19 12.20 -7.66
N ALA A 87 -5.76 13.26 -6.98
CA ALA A 87 -6.58 14.01 -6.02
C ALA A 87 -7.98 14.37 -6.53
N HIS A 88 -8.12 14.72 -7.82
CA HIS A 88 -9.41 15.06 -8.41
C HIS A 88 -10.34 13.83 -8.48
N TRP A 89 -9.83 12.71 -9.01
CA TRP A 89 -10.60 11.45 -9.08
C TRP A 89 -10.98 10.94 -7.67
N LEU A 90 -10.04 11.03 -6.72
CA LEU A 90 -10.30 10.64 -5.33
C LEU A 90 -11.43 11.46 -4.70
N ARG A 91 -11.54 12.76 -5.03
CA ARG A 91 -12.63 13.63 -4.57
C ARG A 91 -13.97 13.30 -5.21
N ILE A 92 -13.99 12.88 -6.48
CA ILE A 92 -15.23 12.45 -7.15
C ILE A 92 -15.79 11.18 -6.49
N HIS A 93 -14.91 10.25 -6.11
CA HIS A 93 -15.30 8.96 -5.52
C HIS A 93 -15.16 8.93 -3.99
N PHE A 94 -15.26 10.09 -3.35
CA PHE A 94 -14.77 10.31 -2.00
C PHE A 94 -15.36 9.36 -0.97
N SER A 95 -16.68 9.19 -0.92
CA SER A 95 -17.31 8.35 0.12
C SER A 95 -16.91 6.88 0.03
N HIS A 96 -16.69 6.37 -1.18
CA HIS A 96 -16.19 5.02 -1.39
C HIS A 96 -14.72 4.91 -1.00
N ILE A 97 -13.89 5.91 -1.34
CA ILE A 97 -12.47 5.95 -0.96
C ILE A 97 -12.32 6.06 0.56
N TYR A 98 -13.11 6.89 1.21
CA TYR A 98 -13.15 7.00 2.67
C TYR A 98 -13.42 5.62 3.28
N LYS A 99 -14.54 5.00 2.92
CA LYS A 99 -14.89 3.64 3.38
C LYS A 99 -13.75 2.65 3.19
N THR A 100 -13.23 2.52 1.97
CA THR A 100 -12.22 1.51 1.62
C THR A 100 -10.85 1.78 2.25
N SER A 101 -10.46 3.05 2.46
CA SER A 101 -9.20 3.40 3.13
C SER A 101 -9.13 2.86 4.56
N PHE A 102 -10.27 2.82 5.27
CA PHE A 102 -10.37 2.26 6.61
C PHE A 102 -10.57 0.73 6.64
N GLU A 103 -10.71 0.07 5.48
CA GLU A 103 -10.67 -1.40 5.42
C GLU A 103 -9.25 -1.95 5.54
N ASN A 104 -8.24 -1.11 5.30
CA ASN A 104 -6.83 -1.46 5.43
C ASN A 104 -6.10 -0.47 6.35
N LYS A 105 -5.76 -0.93 7.56
CA LYS A 105 -5.06 -0.14 8.60
C LYS A 105 -3.67 0.41 8.18
N ASN A 106 -3.10 -0.09 7.10
CA ASN A 106 -1.80 0.33 6.60
C ASN A 106 -1.89 1.59 5.72
N LEU A 107 -3.08 1.99 5.26
CA LEU A 107 -3.29 3.15 4.39
C LEU A 107 -3.39 4.46 5.18
N LYS A 108 -2.40 4.73 6.04
CA LYS A 108 -2.46 5.83 7.02
C LYS A 108 -2.41 7.21 6.35
N LYS A 109 -1.66 7.39 5.26
CA LYS A 109 -1.60 8.69 4.56
C LYS A 109 -2.91 8.98 3.83
N LEU A 110 -3.51 7.98 3.20
CA LEU A 110 -4.79 8.11 2.51
C LEU A 110 -5.91 8.37 3.52
N GLN A 111 -5.94 7.66 4.64
CA GLN A 111 -6.87 7.93 5.74
C GLN A 111 -6.74 9.38 6.24
N LYS A 112 -5.52 9.85 6.49
CA LYS A 112 -5.27 11.24 6.89
C LYS A 112 -5.76 12.23 5.84
N TRP A 113 -5.44 12.02 4.57
CA TRP A 113 -5.89 12.88 3.48
C TRP A 113 -7.42 12.93 3.37
N CYS A 114 -8.08 11.78 3.50
CA CYS A 114 -9.53 11.68 3.56
C CYS A 114 -10.09 12.49 4.73
N ASN A 115 -9.54 12.27 5.91
CA ASN A 115 -9.91 12.97 7.13
C ASN A 115 -9.78 14.51 6.99
N ASP A 116 -8.68 15.01 6.41
CA ASP A 116 -8.47 16.44 6.18
C ASP A 116 -9.51 17.06 5.21
N ILE A 117 -10.06 16.26 4.29
CA ILE A 117 -11.14 16.69 3.40
C ILE A 117 -12.49 16.68 4.10
N VAL A 118 -12.80 15.62 4.87
CA VAL A 118 -14.05 15.54 5.65
C VAL A 118 -14.18 16.73 6.59
N ALA A 119 -13.09 17.18 7.21
CA ALA A 119 -13.08 18.34 8.09
C ALA A 119 -13.72 19.58 7.45
N LYS A 120 -13.48 19.77 6.15
CA LYS A 120 -13.94 20.95 5.39
C LYS A 120 -15.26 20.71 4.67
N TYR A 121 -15.54 19.46 4.30
CA TYR A 121 -16.70 19.07 3.50
C TYR A 121 -17.34 17.80 4.07
N PRO A 122 -17.91 17.85 5.28
CA PRO A 122 -18.42 16.66 5.96
C PRO A 122 -19.60 16.01 5.23
N ASN A 123 -20.37 16.80 4.49
CA ASN A 123 -21.48 16.35 3.65
C ASN A 123 -21.06 15.30 2.60
N LEU A 124 -19.80 15.26 2.17
CA LEU A 124 -19.29 14.22 1.27
C LEU A 124 -19.41 12.80 1.85
N ILE A 125 -19.52 12.69 3.18
CA ILE A 125 -19.74 11.43 3.88
C ILE A 125 -21.15 11.34 4.42
N PHE A 126 -21.63 12.34 5.16
CA PHE A 126 -22.93 12.24 5.84
C PHE A 126 -24.11 12.12 4.88
N ASP A 127 -24.04 12.76 3.71
CA ASP A 127 -25.10 12.68 2.69
C ASP A 127 -24.93 11.47 1.77
N SER A 128 -23.87 10.68 1.94
CA SER A 128 -23.59 9.55 1.07
C SER A 128 -24.30 8.28 1.51
N GLU A 129 -24.81 7.52 0.54
CA GLU A 129 -25.31 6.14 0.75
C GLU A 129 -24.25 5.21 1.37
N ASN A 130 -22.95 5.53 1.23
CA ASN A 130 -21.88 4.76 1.85
C ASN A 130 -21.77 4.94 3.37
N PHE A 131 -22.43 5.96 3.94
CA PHE A 131 -22.34 6.28 5.37
C PHE A 131 -22.79 5.11 6.25
N VAL A 132 -23.90 4.46 5.89
CA VAL A 132 -24.46 3.33 6.65
C VAL A 132 -23.59 2.06 6.56
N PHE A 133 -22.57 2.06 5.68
CA PHE A 133 -21.65 0.94 5.47
C PHE A 133 -20.23 1.23 6.02
N LEU A 134 -20.04 2.32 6.75
CA LEU A 134 -18.76 2.61 7.39
C LEU A 134 -18.48 1.60 8.50
N LYS A 135 -17.24 1.12 8.54
CA LYS A 135 -16.73 0.27 9.62
C LYS A 135 -16.44 1.11 10.86
N GLU A 136 -16.33 0.43 12.01
CA GLU A 136 -16.10 1.04 13.31
C GLU A 136 -14.94 2.05 13.31
N ASP A 137 -13.76 1.68 12.79
CA ASP A 137 -12.59 2.58 12.76
C ASP A 137 -12.86 3.87 11.98
N ALA A 138 -13.61 3.79 10.88
CA ALA A 138 -13.98 4.95 10.08
C ALA A 138 -14.97 5.85 10.84
N LEU A 139 -15.95 5.25 11.52
CA LEU A 139 -16.91 5.98 12.36
C LEU A 139 -16.22 6.65 13.54
N ILE A 140 -15.33 5.94 14.25
CA ILE A 140 -14.53 6.49 15.35
C ILE A 140 -13.72 7.69 14.84
N SER A 141 -13.06 7.55 13.68
CA SER A 141 -12.29 8.63 13.09
C SER A 141 -13.13 9.86 12.69
N LEU A 142 -14.43 9.71 12.47
CA LEU A 142 -15.35 10.82 12.19
C LEU A 142 -15.83 11.49 13.48
N ILE A 143 -16.33 10.72 14.44
CA ILE A 143 -16.95 11.25 15.66
C ILE A 143 -15.96 11.92 16.61
N GLN A 144 -14.68 11.55 16.54
CA GLN A 144 -13.61 12.16 17.35
C GLN A 144 -13.17 13.54 16.85
N ARG A 145 -13.75 14.04 15.75
CA ARG A 145 -13.34 15.31 15.16
C ARG A 145 -14.16 16.47 15.71
N ASP A 146 -13.46 17.39 16.36
CA ASP A 146 -14.03 18.67 16.82
C ASP A 146 -14.05 19.75 15.72
N ASP A 147 -13.39 19.50 14.58
CA ASP A 147 -13.14 20.46 13.51
C ASP A 147 -14.04 20.28 12.26
N LEU A 148 -15.10 19.49 12.38
CA LEU A 148 -16.09 19.31 11.31
C LEU A 148 -16.82 20.64 11.05
N GLN A 149 -16.55 21.26 9.90
CA GLN A 149 -17.18 22.52 9.50
C GLN A 149 -18.63 22.30 9.09
N LYS A 150 -19.54 23.06 9.68
CA LYS A 150 -20.98 22.98 9.42
C LYS A 150 -21.38 23.67 8.12
#